data_AF-A0A7S1IXU2-F1
#
_entry.id   AF-A0A7S1IXU2-F1
#
_cell.length_a   1.000
_cell.length_b   1.000
_cell.length_c   1.000
_cell.angle_alpha   90.00
_cell.angle_beta   90.00
_cell.angle_gamma   90.00
#
_symmetry.space_group_name_H-M   'P 1'
#
loop_
_entity.id
_entity.type
_entity.pdbx_description
1 polymer ?
#
loop_
_entity_poly.entity_id
_entity_poly.type
_entity_poly.pdbx_seq_one_letter_code
_entity_poly.pdbx_strand_id
1 'polypeptide(L)'
;MACFIPFPDKFHLAHEFMQKNCPIEDSECTLSTEHRLAFYSLQQQALHGENVTTAPSRFYMTDRAKWDAWYSLGKMSQLEAMVFYVQLVEKEVDSNWIAKVKPPEPEPEPEPEPE
;
A
#
# COMPACT_ATOMS: atom_id res chain seq x y z
N MET A 1 -26.19 -1.55 -1.48
CA MET A 1 -25.85 -0.11 -1.56
C MET A 1 -24.33 -0.04 -1.57
N ALA A 2 -23.72 0.51 -2.62
CA ALA A 2 -22.27 0.69 -2.64
C ALA A 2 -21.93 1.76 -1.59
N CYS A 3 -21.21 1.36 -0.54
CA CYS A 3 -20.70 2.30 0.46
C CYS A 3 -19.69 3.21 -0.24
N PHE A 4 -19.96 4.51 -0.33
CA PHE A 4 -18.99 5.48 -0.81
C PHE A 4 -18.00 5.73 0.33
N ILE A 5 -16.85 5.06 0.27
CA ILE A 5 -15.79 5.20 1.26
C ILE A 5 -14.86 6.32 0.78
N PRO A 6 -14.74 7.43 1.52
CA PRO A 6 -13.83 8.51 1.14
C PRO A 6 -12.35 8.10 1.31
N PHE A 7 -11.45 8.86 0.69
CA PHE A 7 -10.02 8.78 1.02
C PHE A 7 -9.75 9.64 2.26
N PRO A 8 -8.87 9.22 3.19
CA PRO A 8 -7.91 8.11 3.09
C PRO A 8 -8.45 6.73 3.50
N ASP A 9 -9.67 6.64 4.03
CA ASP A 9 -10.21 5.40 4.60
C ASP A 9 -10.23 4.23 3.59
N LYS A 10 -10.60 4.51 2.34
CA LYS A 10 -10.59 3.50 1.26
C LYS A 10 -9.20 2.86 1.08
N PHE A 11 -8.14 3.65 1.24
CA PHE A 11 -6.77 3.16 1.14
C PHE A 11 -6.40 2.28 2.34
N HIS A 12 -6.73 2.68 3.57
CA HIS A 12 -6.46 1.87 4.75
C HIS A 12 -7.15 0.49 4.68
N LEU A 13 -8.42 0.47 4.26
CA LEU A 13 -9.16 -0.77 4.07
C LEU A 13 -8.55 -1.66 2.98
N ALA A 14 -8.12 -1.07 1.86
CA ALA A 14 -7.44 -1.80 0.79
C ALA A 14 -6.10 -2.37 1.28
N HIS A 15 -5.37 -1.59 2.08
CA HIS A 15 -4.09 -2.01 2.63
C HIS A 15 -4.23 -3.18 3.61
N GLU A 16 -5.22 -3.10 4.51
CA GLU A 16 -5.55 -4.17 5.45
C GLU A 16 -6.00 -5.45 4.72
N PHE A 17 -6.83 -5.29 3.68
CA PHE A 17 -7.23 -6.41 2.81
C PHE A 17 -6.01 -7.08 2.18
N MET A 18 -5.07 -6.29 1.67
CA MET A 18 -3.82 -6.79 1.10
C MET A 18 -3.02 -7.54 2.17
N GLN A 19 -2.74 -6.94 3.32
CA GLN A 19 -1.98 -7.60 4.40
C GLN A 19 -2.59 -8.95 4.81
N LYS A 20 -3.92 -9.04 4.90
CA LYS A 20 -4.62 -10.27 5.30
C LYS A 20 -4.61 -11.36 4.23
N ASN A 21 -4.64 -11.00 2.94
CA ASN A 21 -4.75 -11.97 1.84
C ASN A 21 -3.42 -12.25 1.13
N CYS A 22 -2.47 -11.32 1.19
CA CYS A 22 -1.15 -11.38 0.59
C CYS A 22 -0.20 -10.46 1.39
N PRO A 23 0.60 -11.01 2.31
CA PRO A 23 1.72 -10.26 2.86
C PRO A 23 2.74 -10.06 1.74
N ILE A 24 3.00 -8.81 1.36
CA ILE A 24 3.86 -8.45 0.22
C ILE A 24 5.29 -9.02 0.39
N GLU A 25 5.75 -9.13 1.63
CA GLU A 25 7.09 -9.61 1.99
C GLU A 25 7.19 -11.14 2.10
N ASP A 26 6.06 -11.85 2.20
CA ASP A 26 6.05 -13.30 2.35
C ASP A 26 6.05 -14.02 1.00
N SER A 27 6.63 -15.22 0.98
CA SER A 27 6.66 -16.07 -0.22
C SER A 27 5.27 -16.57 -0.64
N GLU A 28 4.27 -16.50 0.25
CA GLU A 28 2.92 -17.02 0.01
C GLU A 28 2.04 -16.10 -0.85
N CYS A 29 2.48 -14.87 -1.13
CA CYS A 29 1.70 -13.99 -1.98
C CYS A 29 1.67 -14.48 -3.44
N THR A 30 0.49 -14.59 -4.04
CA THR A 30 0.33 -15.07 -5.42
C THR A 30 0.68 -14.02 -6.48
N LEU A 31 0.87 -12.76 -6.09
CA LEU A 31 1.21 -11.66 -6.99
C LEU A 31 2.66 -11.75 -7.49
N SER A 32 2.86 -11.27 -8.72
CA SER A 32 4.19 -11.11 -9.31
C SER A 32 5.04 -10.13 -8.50
N THR A 33 6.36 -10.29 -8.56
CA THR A 33 7.31 -9.39 -7.89
C THR A 33 7.11 -7.93 -8.31
N GLU A 34 6.76 -7.68 -9.58
CA GLU A 34 6.49 -6.35 -10.09
C GLU A 34 5.27 -5.71 -9.40
N HIS A 35 4.17 -6.45 -9.24
CA HIS A 35 3.00 -5.96 -8.52
C HIS A 35 3.28 -5.74 -7.05
N ARG A 36 4.03 -6.64 -6.40
CA ARG A 36 4.47 -6.49 -5.01
C ARG A 36 5.27 -5.20 -4.81
N LEU A 37 6.21 -4.91 -5.70
CA LEU A 37 7.00 -3.69 -5.66
C LEU A 37 6.15 -2.44 -5.92
N ALA A 38 5.18 -2.51 -6.84
CA ALA A 38 4.25 -1.42 -7.10
C ALA A 38 3.34 -1.12 -5.89
N PHE A 39 2.80 -2.15 -5.22
CA PHE A 39 2.03 -1.95 -4.00
C PHE A 39 2.88 -1.32 -2.90
N TYR A 40 4.11 -1.81 -2.71
CA TYR A 40 5.04 -1.24 -1.75
C TYR A 40 5.34 0.24 -2.05
N SER A 41 5.71 0.59 -3.28
CA SER A 41 6.07 1.96 -3.65
C SER A 41 4.89 2.92 -3.49
N LEU A 42 3.70 2.52 -3.93
CA LEU A 42 2.48 3.32 -3.79
C LEU A 42 2.08 3.50 -2.32
N GLN A 43 2.24 2.48 -1.50
CA GLN A 43 2.02 2.58 -0.06
C GLN A 43 3.00 3.58 0.58
N GLN A 44 4.30 3.47 0.28
CA GLN A 44 5.29 4.39 0.82
C GLN A 44 5.03 5.83 0.37
N GLN A 45 4.65 6.03 -0.90
CA GLN A 45 4.29 7.34 -1.41
C GLN A 45 3.00 7.89 -0.77
N ALA A 46 2.01 7.05 -0.50
CA ALA A 46 0.76 7.46 0.15
C ALA A 46 0.99 7.90 1.61
N LEU A 47 1.86 7.21 2.33
CA LEU A 47 2.14 7.49 3.75
C LEU A 47 3.17 8.61 3.93
N HIS A 48 4.28 8.54 3.20
CA HIS A 48 5.45 9.41 3.41
C HIS A 48 5.62 10.47 2.31
N GLY A 49 4.96 10.34 1.15
CA GLY A 49 5.17 11.21 0.01
C GLY A 49 6.44 10.86 -0.77
N GLU A 50 7.04 11.87 -1.41
CA GLU A 50 8.23 11.73 -2.26
C GLU A 50 9.40 11.08 -1.51
N ASN A 51 10.07 10.11 -2.16
CA ASN A 51 11.22 9.44 -1.60
C ASN A 51 12.44 10.38 -1.56
N VAL A 52 12.76 10.91 -0.38
CA VAL A 52 13.95 11.72 -0.10
C VAL A 52 15.08 10.92 0.57
N THR A 53 14.90 9.61 0.74
CA THR A 53 15.86 8.75 1.44
C THR A 53 17.06 8.40 0.55
N THR A 54 18.20 8.11 1.17
CA THR A 54 19.41 7.69 0.44
C THR A 54 19.25 6.30 -0.15
N ALA A 55 19.69 6.12 -1.40
CA ALA A 55 19.62 4.83 -2.05
C ALA A 55 20.41 3.75 -1.29
N PRO A 56 19.84 2.55 -1.06
CA PRO A 56 20.52 1.46 -0.38
C PRO A 56 21.66 0.89 -1.23
N SER A 57 22.58 0.17 -0.55
CA SER A 57 23.73 -0.47 -1.19
C SER A 57 23.31 -1.49 -2.24
N ARG A 58 24.05 -1.54 -3.36
CA ARG A 58 23.76 -2.43 -4.50
C ARG A 58 23.74 -3.92 -4.11
N PHE A 59 24.41 -4.30 -3.02
CA PHE A 59 24.42 -5.68 -2.53
C PHE A 59 23.05 -6.12 -1.96
N TYR A 60 22.20 -5.19 -1.51
CA TYR A 60 20.84 -5.47 -1.06
C TYR A 60 19.86 -5.32 -2.22
N MET A 61 19.80 -6.31 -3.11
CA MET A 61 19.00 -6.23 -4.34
C MET A 61 17.51 -5.99 -4.06
N THR A 62 16.94 -6.61 -3.02
CA THR A 62 15.53 -6.47 -2.65
C THR A 62 15.20 -5.06 -2.17
N ASP A 63 16.00 -4.55 -1.22
CA ASP A 63 15.80 -3.20 -0.68
C ASP A 63 16.06 -2.15 -1.76
N ARG A 64 17.02 -2.42 -2.64
CA ARG A 64 17.29 -1.56 -3.79
C ARG A 64 16.12 -1.53 -4.76
N ALA A 65 15.51 -2.67 -5.07
CA ALA A 65 14.33 -2.72 -5.93
C ALA A 65 13.14 -1.97 -5.31
N LYS A 66 12.91 -2.13 -3.99
CA LYS A 66 11.90 -1.38 -3.23
C LYS A 66 12.13 0.13 -3.31
N TRP A 67 13.38 0.56 -3.07
CA TRP A 67 13.77 1.97 -3.12
C TRP A 67 13.64 2.53 -4.54
N ASP A 68 14.13 1.80 -5.56
CA ASP A 68 14.07 2.24 -6.96
C ASP A 68 12.59 2.36 -7.41
N ALA A 69 11.72 1.43 -7.00
CA ALA A 69 10.28 1.50 -7.28
C ALA A 69 9.63 2.73 -6.64
N TRP A 70 9.93 3.02 -5.37
CA TRP A 70 9.42 4.22 -4.69
C TRP A 70 9.98 5.51 -5.29
N TYR A 71 11.29 5.56 -5.56
CA TYR A 71 11.95 6.69 -6.18
C TYR A 71 11.40 6.98 -7.59
N SER A 72 11.00 5.95 -8.34
CA SER A 72 10.43 6.10 -9.69
C SER A 72 9.08 6.85 -9.73
N LEU A 73 8.34 6.89 -8.61
CA LEU A 73 7.09 7.65 -8.49
C LEU A 73 7.32 9.16 -8.43
N GLY A 74 8.52 9.60 -8.03
CA GLY A 74 8.92 11.00 -7.98
C GLY A 74 7.97 11.87 -7.16
N LYS A 75 7.43 12.92 -7.80
CA LYS A 75 6.58 13.95 -7.17
C LYS A 75 5.09 13.61 -7.12
N MET A 76 4.74 12.33 -7.26
CA MET A 76 3.35 11.88 -7.14
C MET A 76 2.76 12.30 -5.79
N SER A 77 1.54 12.84 -5.78
CA SER A 77 0.91 13.25 -4.52
C SER A 77 0.47 12.05 -3.69
N GLN A 78 0.37 12.20 -2.37
CA GLN A 78 -0.12 11.14 -1.48
C GLN A 78 -1.51 10.65 -1.87
N LEU A 79 -2.42 11.59 -2.19
CA LEU A 79 -3.78 11.27 -2.63
C LEU A 79 -3.77 10.45 -3.92
N GLU A 80 -2.95 10.84 -4.89
CA GLU A 80 -2.82 10.14 -6.16
C GLU A 80 -2.27 8.72 -5.97
N ALA A 81 -1.26 8.57 -5.10
CA ALA A 81 -0.73 7.26 -4.73
C ALA A 81 -1.79 6.36 -4.07
N MET A 82 -2.63 6.90 -3.18
CA MET A 82 -3.75 6.17 -2.57
C MET A 82 -4.76 5.70 -3.60
N VAL A 83 -5.11 6.57 -4.57
CA VAL A 83 -6.03 6.22 -5.66
C VAL A 83 -5.45 5.11 -6.52
N PHE A 84 -4.19 5.23 -6.93
CA PHE A 84 -3.51 4.20 -7.72
C PHE A 84 -3.37 2.88 -6.97
N TYR A 85 -3.11 2.91 -5.66
CA TYR A 85 -3.04 1.71 -4.84
C TYR A 85 -4.36 0.93 -4.89
N VAL A 86 -5.47 1.63 -4.66
CA VAL A 86 -6.80 1.01 -4.69
C VAL A 86 -7.17 0.50 -6.09
N GLN A 87 -6.85 1.25 -7.14
CA GLN A 87 -7.05 0.81 -8.52
C GLN A 87 -6.26 -0.46 -8.83
N LEU A 88 -5.04 -0.58 -8.31
CA LEU A 88 -4.21 -1.77 -8.49
C LEU A 88 -4.82 -2.98 -7.78
N VAL A 89 -5.38 -2.82 -6.56
CA VAL A 89 -6.13 -3.89 -5.87
C VAL A 89 -7.35 -4.32 -6.67
N GLU A 90 -8.14 -3.38 -7.18
CA GLU A 90 -9.36 -3.65 -7.96
C GLU A 90 -9.05 -4.40 -9.27
N LYS A 91 -7.89 -4.14 -9.87
CA LYS A 91 -7.46 -4.71 -11.15
C LYS A 91 -6.74 -6.06 -11.03
N GLU A 92 -5.80 -6.17 -10.09
CA GLU A 92 -4.90 -7.32 -10.00
C GLU A 92 -5.32 -8.36 -8.96
N VAL A 93 -6.14 -7.97 -7.98
CA VAL A 93 -6.49 -8.85 -6.85
C VAL A 93 -7.94 -9.27 -6.93
N ASP A 94 -8.88 -8.34 -6.75
CA ASP A 94 -10.30 -8.64 -6.83
C ASP A 94 -11.11 -7.34 -6.95
N SER A 95 -12.03 -7.26 -7.91
CA SER A 95 -12.88 -6.07 -8.08
C SER A 95 -13.93 -5.91 -6.98
N ASN A 96 -14.22 -6.96 -6.21
CA ASN A 96 -15.17 -6.98 -5.11
C ASN A 96 -14.48 -7.13 -3.74
N TRP A 97 -13.21 -6.69 -3.63
CA TRP A 97 -12.45 -6.70 -2.38
C TRP A 97 -13.18 -5.96 -1.24
N ILE A 98 -13.88 -4.86 -1.55
CA ILE A 98 -14.65 -4.06 -0.58
C ILE A 98 -15.70 -4.89 0.15
N ALA A 99 -16.36 -5.85 -0.51
CA ALA A 99 -17.35 -6.69 0.15
C ALA A 99 -16.73 -7.75 1.08
N LYS A 100 -15.45 -8.08 0.88
CA LYS A 100 -14.70 -9.04 1.70
C LYS A 100 -14.08 -8.38 2.92
N VAL A 101 -13.82 -7.08 2.84
CA VAL A 101 -13.44 -6.29 4.00
C VAL A 101 -14.69 -6.10 4.86
N LYS A 102 -14.79 -6.86 5.96
CA LYS A 102 -15.74 -6.55 7.03
C LYS A 102 -15.43 -5.10 7.45
N PRO A 103 -16.41 -4.17 7.48
CA PRO A 103 -16.16 -2.81 7.95
C PRO A 103 -15.45 -2.89 9.30
N PRO A 104 -14.38 -2.12 9.52
CA PRO A 104 -13.61 -2.20 10.74
C PRO A 104 -14.59 -2.01 11.90
N GLU A 105 -14.65 -3.00 12.80
CA GLU A 105 -15.10 -2.70 14.15
C GLU A 105 -14.22 -1.55 14.63
N PRO A 106 -14.78 -0.53 15.31
CA PRO A 106 -14.04 0.66 15.72
C PRO A 106 -12.88 0.23 16.61
N GLU A 107 -11.70 0.08 16.02
CA GLU A 107 -10.45 -0.13 16.74
C GLU A 107 -10.06 1.20 17.40
N PRO A 108 -9.64 1.16 18.68
CA PRO A 108 -9.44 2.34 19.50
C PRO A 108 -8.38 3.26 18.91
N GLU A 109 -8.68 4.56 18.93
CA GLU A 109 -7.80 5.67 18.54
C GLU A 109 -6.37 5.45 19.08
N PRO A 110 -5.32 5.85 18.33
CA PRO A 110 -3.94 5.71 18.79
C PRO A 110 -3.76 6.45 20.12
N GLU A 111 -3.57 5.69 21.20
CA GLU A 111 -3.16 6.25 22.49
C GLU A 111 -1.86 7.05 22.28
N PRO A 112 -1.75 8.26 22.87
CA PRO A 112 -0.60 9.12 22.66
C PRO A 112 0.69 8.41 23.12
N GLU A 113 1.69 8.37 22.23
CA GLU A 113 3.02 7.81 22.50
C GLU A 113 3.61 8.42 23.78
N PRO A 114 4.21 7.62 24.68
CA PRO A 114 4.83 8.14 25.88
C PRO A 114 6.11 8.93 25.56
N GLU A 115 6.18 10.18 26.06
CA GLU A 115 7.33 11.11 26.00
C GLU A 115 8.63 10.55 26.58
#